data_AF-A0A662DCH8-F1
#
_entry.id   AF-A0A662DCH8-F1
#
_cell.length_a   1.000
_cell.length_b   1.000
_cell.length_c   1.000
_cell.angle_alpha   90.00
_cell.angle_beta   90.00
_cell.angle_gamma   90.00
#
_symmetry.space_group_name_H-M   'P 1'
#
loop_
_entity.id
_entity.type
_entity.pdbx_description
1 polymer ?
#
loop_
_entity_poly.entity_id
_entity_poly.type
_entity_poly.pdbx_seq_one_letter_code
_entity_poly.pdbx_strand_id
1 'polypeptide(L)'
;MTTLSINDFTTETTSHAPGRIMPQKAGNALWRPMFVMALMAFAVGFVLAIVRANMISNGDDPLQIAAFGQYIPAAMFVGFASIFAAISFAIAKILGEFRVGGGSVQEAVGGDVKTLKMPGTAKAFIALMAMAMMVILAAVVLHVVAGVSIAAGDWSAVKAEQWTIWLEAARRFGVVLYLFSITFGLVTIAKVIRFQTFRLRQVAHTE
;
A
#
# COMPACT_ATOMS: atom_id res chain seq x y z
N MET A 1 -34.66 4.95 6.34
CA MET A 1 -33.38 5.45 6.88
C MET A 1 -33.20 4.87 8.28
N THR A 2 -32.17 4.06 8.51
CA THR A 2 -31.86 3.55 9.85
C THR A 2 -31.30 4.71 10.69
N THR A 3 -31.92 5.00 11.83
CA THR A 3 -31.43 5.97 12.82
C THR A 3 -30.15 5.44 13.45
N LEU A 4 -29.03 6.11 13.19
CA LEU A 4 -27.74 5.76 13.81
C LEU A 4 -27.74 6.20 15.27
N SER A 5 -27.18 5.36 16.14
CA SER A 5 -26.95 5.65 17.56
C SER A 5 -25.45 5.63 17.89
N ILE A 6 -25.06 6.22 19.02
CA ILE A 6 -23.66 6.19 19.46
C ILE A 6 -23.16 4.75 19.70
N ASN A 7 -24.05 3.81 20.03
CA ASN A 7 -23.74 2.41 20.28
C ASN A 7 -23.35 1.65 19.00
N ASP A 8 -23.62 2.22 17.82
CA ASP A 8 -23.15 1.68 16.54
C ASP A 8 -21.64 1.91 16.33
N PHE A 9 -21.00 2.71 17.20
CA PHE A 9 -19.61 3.12 17.10
C PHE A 9 -18.84 2.84 18.39
N THR A 10 -17.72 2.11 18.28
CA THR A 10 -16.77 2.02 19.38
C THR A 10 -15.96 3.31 19.46
N THR A 11 -16.16 4.09 20.52
CA THR A 11 -15.56 5.42 20.67
C THR A 11 -14.63 5.50 21.88
N GLU A 12 -13.73 6.47 21.85
CA GLU A 12 -12.88 6.89 22.96
C GLU A 12 -13.15 8.39 23.20
N THR A 13 -13.31 8.76 24.47
CA THR A 13 -13.60 10.14 24.89
C THR A 13 -12.33 10.79 25.43
N THR A 14 -12.02 11.99 24.96
CA THR A 14 -10.86 12.79 25.39
C THR A 14 -11.28 14.24 25.62
N SER A 15 -10.55 14.95 26.50
CA SER A 15 -10.81 16.38 26.77
C SER A 15 -10.38 17.31 25.63
N HIS A 16 -9.49 16.84 24.75
CA HIS A 16 -8.94 17.61 23.62
C HIS A 16 -8.94 16.79 22.34
N ALA A 17 -8.85 17.47 21.19
CA ALA A 17 -8.73 16.83 19.89
C ALA A 17 -7.48 15.92 19.86
N PRO A 18 -7.65 14.61 19.60
CA PRO A 18 -6.51 13.71 19.62
C PRO A 18 -5.65 13.89 18.38
N GLY A 19 -4.34 13.80 18.57
CA GLY A 19 -3.37 13.80 17.48
C GLY A 19 -3.49 12.57 16.57
N ARG A 20 -2.71 12.62 15.48
CA ARG A 20 -2.56 11.51 14.53
C ARG A 20 -1.88 10.30 15.21
N ILE A 21 -2.41 9.11 14.98
CA ILE A 21 -1.77 7.85 15.41
C ILE A 21 -0.65 7.44 14.44
N MET A 22 0.21 6.48 14.83
CA MET A 22 1.40 6.08 14.07
C MET A 22 1.15 5.80 12.57
N PRO A 23 0.15 4.98 12.17
CA PRO A 23 -0.14 4.75 10.75
C PRO A 23 -0.48 6.04 9.98
N GLN A 24 -1.14 7.00 10.63
CA GLN A 24 -1.54 8.27 10.03
C GLN A 24 -0.36 9.24 9.90
N LYS A 25 0.55 9.24 10.90
CA LYS A 25 1.82 9.98 10.82
C LYS A 25 2.69 9.45 9.66
N ALA A 26 2.83 8.13 9.58
CA ALA A 26 3.51 7.47 8.46
C ALA A 26 2.82 7.79 7.13
N GLY A 27 1.49 7.77 7.11
CA GLY A 27 0.68 8.17 5.97
C GLY A 27 1.01 9.57 5.45
N ASN A 28 1.12 10.54 6.35
CA ASN A 28 1.47 11.93 6.00
C ASN A 28 2.89 12.06 5.43
N ALA A 29 3.85 11.30 5.95
CA ALA A 29 5.25 11.39 5.55
C ALA A 29 5.59 10.60 4.28
N LEU A 30 5.03 9.40 4.11
CA LEU A 30 5.53 8.41 3.17
C LEU A 30 4.74 8.33 1.85
N TRP A 31 3.54 8.89 1.76
CA TRP A 31 2.73 8.75 0.54
C TRP A 31 3.42 9.36 -0.70
N ARG A 32 4.02 10.57 -0.59
CA ARG A 32 4.70 11.22 -1.73
C ARG A 32 6.00 10.51 -2.12
N PRO A 33 6.92 10.21 -1.18
CA PRO A 33 8.15 9.49 -1.53
C PRO A 33 7.86 8.15 -2.23
N MET A 34 6.87 7.40 -1.74
CA MET A 34 6.50 6.13 -2.35
C MET A 34 5.90 6.31 -3.75
N PHE A 35 5.11 7.36 -3.97
CA PHE A 35 4.61 7.67 -5.30
C PHE A 35 5.75 8.01 -6.29
N VAL A 36 6.72 8.82 -5.87
CA VAL A 36 7.90 9.15 -6.67
C VAL A 36 8.73 7.89 -6.97
N MET A 37 8.97 7.06 -5.96
CA MET A 37 9.67 5.77 -6.13
C MET A 37 8.97 4.87 -7.14
N ALA A 38 7.63 4.86 -7.16
CA ALA A 38 6.89 4.08 -8.15
C ALA A 38 7.19 4.55 -9.57
N LEU A 39 7.12 5.86 -9.83
CA LEU A 39 7.42 6.43 -11.15
C LEU A 39 8.86 6.12 -11.58
N MET A 40 9.81 6.28 -10.68
CA MET A 40 11.23 5.99 -10.94
C MET A 40 11.44 4.51 -11.27
N ALA A 41 10.83 3.59 -10.51
CA ALA A 41 11.00 2.16 -10.70
C ALA A 41 10.37 1.66 -12.01
N PHE A 42 9.18 2.19 -12.39
CA PHE A 42 8.59 1.91 -13.70
C PHE A 42 9.45 2.45 -14.84
N ALA A 43 10.02 3.65 -14.70
CA ALA A 43 10.94 4.21 -15.70
C ALA A 43 12.21 3.34 -15.86
N VAL A 44 12.80 2.87 -14.75
CA VAL A 44 13.94 1.94 -14.77
C VAL A 44 13.56 0.64 -15.47
N GLY A 45 12.42 0.03 -15.12
CA GLY A 45 11.94 -1.19 -15.77
C GLY A 45 11.74 -1.01 -17.28
N PHE A 46 11.24 0.15 -17.70
CA PHE A 46 11.05 0.48 -19.11
C PHE A 46 12.38 0.60 -19.85
N VAL A 47 13.36 1.29 -19.27
CA VAL A 47 14.73 1.39 -19.83
C VAL A 47 15.37 0.01 -19.94
N LEU A 48 15.26 -0.83 -18.91
CA LEU A 48 15.78 -2.20 -18.94
C LEU A 48 15.13 -3.04 -20.05
N ALA A 49 13.85 -2.83 -20.33
CA ALA A 49 13.15 -3.51 -21.42
C ALA A 49 13.69 -3.08 -22.80
N ILE A 50 13.97 -1.80 -23.00
CA ILE A 50 14.61 -1.30 -24.22
C ILE A 50 16.01 -1.91 -24.38
N VAL A 51 16.82 -1.91 -23.32
CA VAL A 51 18.17 -2.49 -23.35
C VAL A 51 18.10 -3.97 -23.73
N ARG A 52 17.22 -4.75 -23.10
CA ARG A 52 17.03 -6.16 -23.44
C ARG A 52 16.59 -6.37 -24.89
N ALA A 53 15.69 -5.53 -25.40
CA ALA A 53 15.24 -5.62 -26.79
C ALA A 53 16.39 -5.37 -27.77
N ASN A 54 17.25 -4.39 -27.49
CA ASN A 54 18.44 -4.11 -28.30
C ASN A 54 19.43 -5.29 -28.25
N MET A 55 19.65 -5.90 -27.08
CA MET A 55 20.52 -7.07 -26.95
C MET A 55 20.02 -8.25 -27.79
N ILE A 56 18.71 -8.50 -27.79
CA ILE A 56 18.09 -9.53 -28.64
C ILE A 56 18.32 -9.21 -30.12
N SER A 57 18.11 -7.96 -30.53
CA SER A 57 18.30 -7.53 -31.92
C SER A 57 19.75 -7.64 -32.39
N ASN A 58 20.71 -7.42 -31.50
CA ASN A 58 22.14 -7.45 -31.82
C ASN A 58 22.74 -8.86 -31.77
N GLY A 59 22.00 -9.84 -31.24
CA GLY A 59 22.52 -11.20 -31.05
C GLY A 59 23.55 -11.29 -29.92
N ASP A 60 23.38 -10.49 -28.86
CA ASP A 60 24.25 -10.50 -27.68
C ASP A 60 24.14 -11.83 -26.90
N ASP A 61 24.94 -11.97 -25.83
CA ASP A 61 24.99 -13.18 -24.99
C ASP A 61 23.58 -13.63 -24.51
N PRO A 62 23.13 -14.85 -24.86
CA PRO A 62 21.86 -15.41 -24.42
C PRO A 62 21.66 -15.41 -22.90
N LEU A 63 22.73 -15.61 -22.10
CA LEU A 63 22.65 -15.60 -20.64
C LEU A 63 22.31 -14.20 -20.10
N GLN A 64 22.91 -13.17 -20.68
CA GLN A 64 22.60 -11.78 -20.32
C GLN A 64 21.17 -11.41 -20.72
N ILE A 65 20.73 -11.80 -21.92
CA ILE A 65 19.35 -11.60 -22.39
C ILE A 65 18.34 -12.28 -21.44
N ALA A 66 18.65 -13.48 -20.96
CA ALA A 66 17.82 -14.21 -20.01
C ALA A 66 17.81 -13.55 -18.62
N ALA A 67 18.96 -13.09 -18.13
CA ALA A 67 19.08 -12.38 -16.85
C ALA A 67 18.26 -11.09 -16.81
N PHE A 68 18.26 -10.30 -17.90
CA PHE A 68 17.41 -9.12 -18.04
C PHE A 68 15.91 -9.48 -17.98
N GLY A 69 15.54 -10.69 -18.38
CA GLY A 69 14.19 -11.23 -18.19
C GLY A 69 13.75 -11.31 -16.72
N GLN A 70 14.69 -11.29 -15.76
CA GLN A 70 14.42 -11.23 -14.33
C GLN A 70 14.51 -9.81 -13.76
N TYR A 71 15.47 -9.00 -14.23
CA TYR A 71 15.65 -7.64 -13.73
C TYR A 71 14.50 -6.70 -14.11
N ILE A 72 13.91 -6.87 -15.29
CA ILE A 72 12.76 -6.07 -15.72
C ILE A 72 11.57 -6.28 -14.76
N PRO A 73 11.10 -7.53 -14.49
CA PRO A 73 10.12 -7.77 -13.45
C PRO A 73 10.52 -7.18 -12.10
N ALA A 74 11.75 -7.39 -11.63
CA ALA A 74 12.18 -6.85 -10.34
C ALA A 74 11.95 -5.33 -10.23
N ALA A 75 12.39 -4.57 -11.23
CA ALA A 75 12.19 -3.11 -11.28
C ALA A 75 10.70 -2.74 -11.32
N MET A 76 9.92 -3.37 -12.20
CA MET A 76 8.48 -3.11 -12.30
C MET A 76 7.73 -3.41 -11.00
N PHE A 77 8.12 -4.46 -10.27
CA PHE A 77 7.49 -4.84 -9.01
C PHE A 77 7.89 -3.96 -7.83
N VAL A 78 9.09 -3.37 -7.84
CA VAL A 78 9.39 -2.24 -6.95
C VAL A 78 8.42 -1.08 -7.24
N GLY A 79 8.12 -0.83 -8.51
CA GLY A 79 7.10 0.13 -8.94
C GLY A 79 5.72 -0.18 -8.35
N PHE A 80 5.23 -1.41 -8.51
CA PHE A 80 3.96 -1.85 -7.95
C PHE A 80 3.91 -1.78 -6.42
N ALA A 81 4.94 -2.26 -5.72
CA ALA A 81 5.02 -2.17 -4.27
C ALA A 81 4.92 -0.70 -3.81
N SER A 82 5.65 0.18 -4.50
CA SER A 82 5.72 1.61 -4.16
C SER A 82 4.38 2.32 -4.40
N ILE A 83 3.69 2.05 -5.52
CA ILE A 83 2.38 2.69 -5.78
C ILE A 83 1.31 2.21 -4.79
N PHE A 84 1.30 0.92 -4.48
CA PHE A 84 0.34 0.39 -3.51
C PHE A 84 0.61 0.88 -2.09
N ALA A 85 1.89 1.01 -1.71
CA ALA A 85 2.30 1.67 -0.47
C ALA A 85 1.86 3.13 -0.45
N ALA A 86 2.05 3.87 -1.54
CA ALA A 86 1.64 5.27 -1.65
C ALA A 86 0.11 5.43 -1.45
N ILE A 87 -0.69 4.59 -2.11
CA ILE A 87 -2.16 4.56 -1.93
C ILE A 87 -2.51 4.26 -0.47
N SER A 88 -1.85 3.28 0.13
CA SER A 88 -2.13 2.87 1.51
C SER A 88 -1.80 3.96 2.53
N PHE A 89 -0.66 4.62 2.34
CA PHE A 89 -0.26 5.77 3.14
C PHE A 89 -1.19 6.96 2.91
N ALA A 90 -1.67 7.18 1.68
CA ALA A 90 -2.68 8.21 1.40
C ALA A 90 -4.00 7.92 2.13
N ILE A 91 -4.48 6.68 2.15
CA ILE A 91 -5.65 6.26 2.95
C ILE A 91 -5.40 6.57 4.42
N ALA A 92 -4.25 6.17 4.98
CA ALA A 92 -3.93 6.44 6.38
C ALA A 92 -3.86 7.95 6.67
N LYS A 93 -3.31 8.76 5.77
CA LYS A 93 -3.31 10.22 5.86
C LYS A 93 -4.73 10.78 5.91
N ILE A 94 -5.60 10.38 4.98
CA ILE A 94 -7.01 10.82 4.91
C ILE A 94 -7.74 10.51 6.23
N LEU A 95 -7.56 9.30 6.76
CA LEU A 95 -8.13 8.91 8.05
C LEU A 95 -7.58 9.76 9.21
N GLY A 96 -6.32 10.20 9.12
CA GLY A 96 -5.71 11.14 10.05
C GLY A 96 -6.33 12.53 10.00
N GLU A 97 -6.61 13.05 8.80
CA GLU A 97 -7.30 14.34 8.66
C GLU A 97 -8.71 14.31 9.25
N PHE A 98 -9.46 13.21 9.04
CA PHE A 98 -10.77 13.06 9.67
C PHE A 98 -10.70 12.97 11.19
N ARG A 99 -9.67 12.31 11.74
CA ARG A 99 -9.48 12.20 13.19
C ARG A 99 -9.22 13.56 13.82
N VAL A 100 -8.28 14.32 13.28
CA VAL A 100 -7.88 15.63 13.82
C VAL A 100 -8.96 16.68 13.55
N GLY A 101 -9.45 16.77 12.31
CA GLY A 101 -10.47 17.74 11.93
C GLY A 101 -11.79 17.54 12.69
N GLY A 102 -12.27 16.30 12.77
CA GLY A 102 -13.48 15.97 13.52
C GLY A 102 -13.34 16.16 15.04
N GLY A 103 -12.13 16.00 15.58
CA GLY A 103 -11.84 16.32 16.97
C GLY A 103 -11.86 17.82 17.23
N SER A 104 -11.24 18.60 16.34
CA SER A 104 -11.13 20.06 16.46
C SER A 104 -12.50 20.75 16.43
N VAL A 105 -13.43 20.26 15.60
CA VAL A 105 -14.81 20.79 15.56
C VAL A 105 -15.55 20.53 16.87
N GLN A 106 -15.37 19.35 17.46
CA GLN A 106 -16.02 19.02 18.74
C GLN A 106 -15.44 19.87 19.90
N GLU A 107 -14.12 20.05 19.90
CA GLU A 107 -13.43 20.88 20.90
C GLU A 107 -13.86 22.35 20.81
N ALA A 108 -14.08 22.88 19.60
CA ALA A 108 -14.53 24.26 19.39
C ALA A 108 -15.92 24.55 19.99
N VAL A 109 -16.78 23.53 20.13
CA VAL A 109 -18.11 23.64 20.74
C VAL A 109 -18.07 23.44 22.27
N GLY A 110 -16.88 23.24 22.84
CA GLY A 110 -16.67 23.21 24.29
C GLY A 110 -17.13 21.90 24.97
N GLY A 111 -17.44 20.86 24.19
CA GLY A 111 -17.81 19.54 24.70
C GLY A 111 -16.67 18.53 24.66
N ASP A 112 -16.84 17.41 25.36
CA ASP A 112 -15.90 16.29 25.30
C ASP A 112 -15.74 15.77 23.85
N VAL A 113 -14.50 15.53 23.45
CA VAL A 113 -14.17 15.03 22.12
C VAL A 113 -14.34 13.52 22.07
N LYS A 114 -15.32 13.06 21.28
CA LYS A 114 -15.49 11.62 20.99
C LYS A 114 -14.82 11.29 19.67
N THR A 115 -13.92 10.30 19.69
CA THR A 115 -13.28 9.78 18.47
C THR A 115 -13.53 8.30 18.28
N LEU A 116 -13.55 7.87 17.02
CA LEU A 116 -13.71 6.47 16.67
C LEU A 116 -12.42 5.71 17.03
N LYS A 117 -12.56 4.63 17.81
CA LYS A 117 -11.49 3.66 18.03
C LYS A 117 -11.15 2.97 16.71
N MET A 118 -9.90 2.56 16.52
CA MET A 118 -9.46 1.90 15.29
C MET A 118 -10.37 0.69 14.95
N PRO A 119 -11.16 0.75 13.86
CA PRO A 119 -12.10 -0.31 13.52
C PRO A 119 -11.35 -1.56 13.07
N GLY A 120 -11.98 -2.74 13.21
CA GLY A 120 -11.37 -4.00 12.79
C GLY A 120 -10.94 -4.02 11.32
N THR A 121 -11.66 -3.29 10.44
CA THR A 121 -11.31 -3.13 9.03
C THR A 121 -9.99 -2.38 8.84
N ALA A 122 -9.67 -1.40 9.70
CA ALA A 122 -8.39 -0.69 9.64
C ALA A 122 -7.23 -1.61 10.04
N LYS A 123 -7.45 -2.47 11.03
CA LYS A 123 -6.45 -3.47 11.45
C LYS A 123 -6.21 -4.50 10.36
N ALA A 124 -7.29 -5.00 9.74
CA ALA A 124 -7.21 -5.92 8.61
C ALA A 124 -6.46 -5.31 7.43
N PHE A 125 -6.76 -4.06 7.06
CA PHE A 125 -6.02 -3.30 6.06
C PHE A 125 -4.52 -3.26 6.37
N ILE A 126 -4.12 -2.84 7.57
CA ILE A 126 -2.69 -2.73 7.93
C ILE A 126 -2.01 -4.11 7.87
N ALA A 127 -2.64 -5.16 8.41
CA ALA A 127 -2.07 -6.50 8.43
C ALA A 127 -1.93 -7.11 7.02
N LEU A 128 -2.98 -7.05 6.20
CA LEU A 128 -2.97 -7.57 4.83
C LEU A 128 -2.00 -6.79 3.95
N MET A 129 -1.91 -5.47 4.13
CA MET A 129 -0.93 -4.62 3.44
C MET A 129 0.50 -5.06 3.78
N ALA A 130 0.81 -5.28 5.06
CA ALA A 130 2.14 -5.74 5.48
C ALA A 130 2.49 -7.09 4.87
N MET A 131 1.56 -8.05 4.87
CA MET A 131 1.77 -9.37 4.24
C MET A 131 1.98 -9.24 2.72
N ALA A 132 1.18 -8.44 2.04
CA ALA A 132 1.34 -8.22 0.60
C ALA A 132 2.70 -7.58 0.26
N MET A 133 3.13 -6.57 1.04
CA MET A 133 4.44 -5.96 0.91
C MET A 133 5.57 -6.99 1.05
N MET A 134 5.49 -7.87 2.05
CA MET A 134 6.51 -8.91 2.26
C MET A 134 6.59 -9.87 1.07
N VAL A 135 5.46 -10.32 0.53
CA VAL A 135 5.43 -11.21 -0.64
C VAL A 135 6.02 -10.53 -1.87
N ILE A 136 5.64 -9.28 -2.15
CA ILE A 136 6.14 -8.56 -3.33
C ILE A 136 7.64 -8.28 -3.20
N LEU A 137 8.11 -7.79 -2.04
CA LEU A 137 9.52 -7.49 -1.83
C LEU A 137 10.39 -8.76 -1.86
N ALA A 138 9.91 -9.87 -1.29
CA ALA A 138 10.59 -11.16 -1.39
C ALA A 138 10.71 -11.59 -2.86
N ALA A 139 9.64 -11.47 -3.65
CA ALA A 139 9.69 -11.80 -5.07
C ALA A 139 10.66 -10.90 -5.86
N VAL A 140 10.73 -9.60 -5.54
CA VAL A 140 11.72 -8.68 -6.13
C VAL A 140 13.15 -9.14 -5.85
N VAL A 141 13.47 -9.45 -4.59
CA VAL A 141 14.81 -9.93 -4.20
C VAL A 141 15.15 -11.22 -4.95
N LEU A 142 14.21 -12.17 -4.98
CA LEU A 142 14.42 -13.44 -5.66
C LEU A 142 14.60 -13.29 -7.17
N HIS A 143 13.96 -12.31 -7.82
CA HIS A 143 14.25 -11.99 -9.22
C HIS A 143 15.67 -11.49 -9.44
N VAL A 144 16.15 -10.62 -8.56
CA VAL A 144 17.52 -10.11 -8.66
C VAL A 144 18.51 -11.27 -8.51
N VAL A 145 18.31 -12.12 -7.50
CA VAL A 145 19.15 -13.32 -7.28
C VAL A 145 19.10 -14.28 -8.46
N ALA A 146 17.91 -14.52 -9.03
CA ALA A 146 17.74 -15.34 -10.21
C ALA A 146 18.50 -14.76 -11.41
N GLY A 147 18.37 -13.46 -11.66
CA GLY A 147 19.08 -12.77 -12.74
C GLY A 147 20.59 -12.87 -12.60
N VAL A 148 21.13 -12.67 -11.39
CA VAL A 148 22.57 -12.80 -11.13
C VAL A 148 23.04 -14.23 -11.37
N SER A 149 22.30 -15.23 -10.89
CA SER A 149 22.67 -16.64 -11.04
C SER A 149 22.62 -17.10 -12.49
N ILE A 150 21.66 -16.59 -13.27
CA ILE A 150 21.55 -16.87 -14.72
C ILE A 150 22.73 -16.22 -15.47
N ALA A 151 23.04 -14.95 -15.17
CA ALA A 151 24.14 -14.23 -15.79
C ALA A 151 25.51 -14.89 -15.50
N ALA A 152 25.67 -15.50 -14.33
CA ALA A 152 26.87 -16.25 -13.96
C ALA A 152 26.96 -17.65 -14.61
N GLY A 153 25.90 -18.14 -15.24
CA GLY A 153 25.82 -19.50 -15.77
C GLY A 153 25.59 -20.59 -14.72
N ASP A 154 25.27 -20.22 -13.48
CA ASP A 154 25.06 -21.16 -12.36
C ASP A 154 23.76 -21.96 -12.49
N TRP A 155 22.79 -21.43 -13.24
CA TRP A 155 21.46 -22.02 -13.40
C TRP A 155 21.28 -22.60 -14.79
N SER A 156 20.78 -23.84 -14.85
CA SER A 156 20.30 -24.43 -16.09
C SER A 156 19.05 -23.70 -16.59
N ALA A 157 18.78 -23.79 -17.90
CA ALA A 157 17.60 -23.21 -18.51
C ALA A 157 16.28 -23.69 -17.85
N VAL A 158 16.20 -24.99 -17.53
CA VAL A 158 15.04 -25.59 -16.85
C VAL A 158 14.83 -24.99 -15.46
N LYS A 159 15.91 -24.81 -14.69
CA LYS A 159 15.83 -24.20 -13.36
C LYS A 159 15.40 -22.73 -13.46
N ALA A 160 15.96 -21.98 -14.41
CA ALA A 160 15.61 -20.59 -14.65
C ALA A 160 14.12 -20.41 -15.01
N GLU A 161 13.60 -21.27 -15.89
CA GLU A 161 12.19 -21.29 -16.28
C GLU A 161 11.27 -21.60 -15.09
N GLN A 162 11.57 -22.66 -14.33
CA GLN A 162 10.79 -23.04 -13.16
C GLN A 162 10.72 -21.89 -12.13
N TRP A 163 11.85 -21.25 -11.83
CA TRP A 163 11.87 -20.10 -10.92
C TRP A 163 11.07 -18.92 -11.46
N THR A 164 11.12 -18.66 -12.76
CA THR A 164 10.33 -17.59 -13.38
C THR A 164 8.83 -17.78 -13.14
N ILE A 165 8.34 -19.01 -13.30
CA ILE A 165 6.93 -19.39 -13.08
C ILE A 165 6.54 -19.17 -11.61
N TRP A 166 7.34 -19.66 -10.67
CA TRP A 166 7.06 -19.50 -9.24
C TRP A 166 7.05 -18.04 -8.79
N LEU A 167 8.03 -17.26 -9.26
CA LEU A 167 8.09 -15.83 -8.95
C LEU A 167 6.93 -15.07 -9.56
N GLU A 168 6.44 -15.49 -10.73
CA GLU A 168 5.25 -14.91 -11.35
C GLU A 168 3.99 -15.18 -10.55
N ALA A 169 3.81 -16.41 -10.08
CA ALA A 169 2.70 -16.76 -9.20
C ALA A 169 2.74 -15.94 -7.91
N ALA A 170 3.91 -15.87 -7.25
CA ALA A 170 4.09 -15.09 -6.01
C ALA A 170 3.77 -13.61 -6.21
N ARG A 171 4.23 -13.03 -7.32
CA ARG A 171 3.95 -11.63 -7.71
C ARG A 171 2.46 -11.36 -7.90
N ARG A 172 1.77 -12.18 -8.70
CA ARG A 172 0.33 -12.03 -8.95
C ARG A 172 -0.47 -12.18 -7.65
N PHE A 173 -0.10 -13.14 -6.81
CA PHE A 173 -0.72 -13.32 -5.49
C PHE A 173 -0.49 -12.11 -4.58
N GLY A 174 0.73 -11.58 -4.52
CA GLY A 174 1.05 -10.38 -3.75
C GLY A 174 0.22 -9.16 -4.17
N VAL A 175 0.05 -8.94 -5.49
CA VAL A 175 -0.80 -7.86 -6.03
C VAL A 175 -2.26 -8.05 -5.60
N VAL A 176 -2.80 -9.26 -5.74
CA VAL A 176 -4.20 -9.55 -5.34
C VAL A 176 -4.41 -9.31 -3.85
N LEU A 177 -3.49 -9.77 -3.01
CA LEU A 177 -3.55 -9.56 -1.56
C LEU A 177 -3.52 -8.05 -1.22
N TYR A 178 -2.75 -7.27 -1.98
CA TYR A 178 -2.68 -5.83 -1.82
C TYR A 178 -3.99 -5.13 -2.19
N LEU A 179 -4.56 -5.44 -3.35
CA LEU A 179 -5.83 -4.87 -3.79
C LEU A 179 -6.95 -5.24 -2.82
N PHE A 180 -6.95 -6.47 -2.31
CA PHE A 180 -7.89 -6.91 -1.28
C PHE A 180 -7.72 -6.13 0.03
N SER A 181 -6.47 -5.87 0.44
CA SER A 181 -6.18 -5.00 1.58
C SER A 181 -6.75 -3.58 1.40
N ILE A 182 -6.57 -2.98 0.23
CA ILE A 182 -7.08 -1.63 -0.10
C ILE A 182 -8.60 -1.57 0.06
N THR A 183 -9.34 -2.63 -0.28
CA THR A 183 -10.79 -2.71 -0.04
C THR A 183 -11.14 -2.49 1.44
N PHE A 184 -10.37 -3.07 2.38
CA PHE A 184 -10.57 -2.81 3.81
C PHE A 184 -10.23 -1.36 4.21
N GLY A 185 -9.24 -0.75 3.56
CA GLY A 185 -8.91 0.67 3.71
C GLY A 185 -10.07 1.57 3.29
N LEU A 186 -10.68 1.30 2.13
CA LEU A 186 -11.84 2.03 1.62
C LEU A 186 -13.08 1.86 2.51
N VAL A 187 -13.37 0.63 2.96
CA VAL A 187 -14.45 0.37 3.93
C VAL A 187 -14.21 1.13 5.24
N THR A 188 -12.95 1.23 5.67
CA THR A 188 -12.58 2.02 6.86
C THR A 188 -12.87 3.51 6.66
N ILE A 189 -12.55 4.07 5.48
CA ILE A 189 -12.91 5.46 5.14
C ILE A 189 -14.42 5.65 5.24
N ALA A 190 -15.22 4.77 4.63
CA ALA A 190 -16.68 4.86 4.69
C ALA A 190 -17.21 4.83 6.14
N LYS A 191 -16.66 3.96 7.01
CA LYS A 191 -17.02 3.92 8.43
C LYS A 191 -16.67 5.21 9.17
N VAL A 192 -15.48 5.76 8.92
CA VAL A 192 -15.06 7.03 9.52
C VAL A 192 -15.93 8.18 9.05
N ILE A 193 -16.24 8.28 7.75
CA ILE A 193 -17.15 9.31 7.24
C ILE A 193 -18.52 9.23 7.93
N ARG A 194 -19.10 8.02 8.03
CA ARG A 194 -20.39 7.83 8.72
C ARG A 194 -20.34 8.30 10.17
N PHE A 195 -19.26 7.98 10.88
CA PHE A 195 -19.05 8.45 12.25
C PHE A 195 -18.95 9.98 12.33
N GLN A 196 -18.14 10.59 11.46
CA GLN A 196 -17.96 12.05 11.45
C GLN A 196 -19.26 12.78 11.12
N THR A 197 -20.02 12.32 10.13
CA THR A 197 -21.33 12.91 9.79
C THR A 197 -22.32 12.78 10.96
N PHE A 198 -22.35 11.64 11.63
CA PHE A 198 -23.19 11.44 12.82
C PHE A 198 -22.82 12.43 13.94
N ARG A 199 -21.52 12.56 14.24
CA ARG A 199 -21.04 13.48 15.29
C ARG A 199 -21.29 14.94 14.97
N LEU A 200 -21.06 15.37 13.73
CA LEU A 200 -21.34 16.74 13.30
C LEU A 200 -22.83 17.10 13.48
N ARG A 201 -23.74 16.19 13.14
CA ARG A 201 -25.18 16.41 13.38
C ARG A 201 -25.51 16.54 14.86
N GLN A 202 -24.93 15.69 15.71
CA GLN A 202 -25.17 15.77 17.15
C GLN A 202 -24.70 17.11 17.73
N VAL A 203 -23.51 17.57 17.32
CA VAL A 203 -22.94 18.85 17.73
C VAL A 203 -23.82 20.01 17.24
N ALA A 204 -24.27 19.99 15.99
CA ALA A 204 -25.12 21.04 15.42
C ALA A 204 -26.53 21.13 16.06
N HIS A 205 -27.01 20.05 16.70
CA HIS A 205 -28.29 20.04 17.43
C HIS A 205 -28.13 20.31 18.94
N THR A 206 -26.90 20.55 19.41
CA THR A 206 -26.63 20.95 20.81
C THR A 206 -26.42 22.46 20.98
N GLU A 207 -26.35 23.21 19.88
CA GLU A 207 -26.58 24.66 19.83
C GLU A 207 -28.07 24.97 19.70
#